data_AF-A0A955VE48-F1
#
_entry.id   AF-A0A955VE48-F1
#
_cell.length_a   1.000
_cell.length_b   1.000
_cell.length_c   1.000
_cell.angle_alpha   90.00
_cell.angle_beta   90.00
_cell.angle_gamma   90.00
#
_symmetry.space_group_name_H-M   'P 1'
#
loop_
_entity.id
_entity.type
_entity.pdbx_description
1 polymer ?
#
loop_
_entity_poly.entity_id
_entity_poly.type
_entity_poly.pdbx_seq_one_letter_code
_entity_poly.pdbx_strand_id
1 'polypeptide(L)'
;VVFGDIGTSPLYALKESLPPGSSAQPAAVLGVLSLMIWALVVIVSIKYLLLVLRADNEGEGGILALMALVLGPDETGTRGRRVILYVGLLGAALLYGDGIITPAISVLSAMEGLDVVAPDLASLAVPLAAAILIGLFLLQVRGTGSIGRVFGPVMLVWFTMLAVLGAVSIVSAPAVLAAFNPAHGVAY
;
A
#
# COMPACT_ATOMS: atom_id res chain seq x y z
N VAL A 1 -7.21 0.05 -8.14
CA VAL A 1 -6.99 0.21 -6.69
C VAL A 1 -5.63 -0.36 -6.30
N VAL A 2 -5.36 -1.66 -6.51
CA VAL A 2 -4.06 -2.30 -6.22
C VAL A 2 -2.85 -1.57 -6.82
N PHE A 3 -2.94 -1.16 -8.10
CA PHE A 3 -1.84 -0.42 -8.73
C PHE A 3 -1.62 0.99 -8.16
N GLY A 4 -2.67 1.63 -7.62
CA GLY A 4 -2.54 2.95 -7.00
C GLY A 4 -1.74 2.85 -5.71
N ASP A 5 -2.11 1.91 -4.86
CA ASP A 5 -1.51 1.66 -3.56
C ASP A 5 -0.01 1.33 -3.67
N ILE A 6 0.37 0.45 -4.60
CA ILE A 6 1.79 0.12 -4.87
C ILE A 6 2.60 1.35 -5.31
N GLY A 7 1.98 2.30 -6.02
CA GLY A 7 2.66 3.48 -6.55
C GLY A 7 2.79 4.65 -5.57
N THR A 8 1.94 4.73 -4.54
CA THR A 8 1.91 5.86 -3.59
C THR A 8 2.44 5.49 -2.21
N SER A 9 2.17 4.26 -1.74
CA SER A 9 2.51 3.84 -0.39
C SER A 9 4.01 3.84 -0.07
N PRO A 10 4.93 3.49 -1.01
CA PRO A 10 6.36 3.67 -0.77
C PRO A 10 6.77 5.13 -0.56
N LEU A 11 6.09 6.10 -1.19
CA LEU A 11 6.45 7.52 -1.04
C LEU A 11 6.07 8.03 0.35
N TYR A 12 4.86 7.68 0.84
CA TYR A 12 4.44 8.02 2.19
C TYR A 12 5.27 7.28 3.24
N ALA A 13 5.47 5.97 3.09
CA ALA A 13 6.23 5.18 4.05
C ALA A 13 7.69 5.66 4.17
N LEU A 14 8.32 6.08 3.06
CA LEU A 14 9.66 6.67 3.09
C LEU A 14 9.67 8.00 3.83
N LYS A 15 8.67 8.86 3.61
CA LYS A 15 8.54 10.15 4.31
C LYS A 15 8.38 9.95 5.82
N GLU A 16 7.53 9.02 6.23
CA GLU A 16 7.21 8.77 7.65
C GLU A 16 8.33 8.04 8.40
N SER A 17 9.06 7.15 7.72
CA SER A 17 10.13 6.36 8.34
C SER A 17 11.43 7.11 8.57
N LEU A 18 11.58 8.34 8.05
CA LEU A 18 12.75 9.18 8.26
C LEU A 18 12.51 10.15 9.43
N PRO A 19 13.12 9.92 10.63
CA PRO A 19 12.98 10.84 11.75
C PRO A 19 13.42 12.27 11.40
N PRO A 20 12.79 13.31 12.00
CA PRO A 20 13.20 14.70 11.80
C PRO A 20 14.69 14.87 12.13
N GLY A 21 15.50 15.27 11.13
CA GLY A 21 16.96 15.48 11.26
C GLY A 21 17.85 14.29 10.87
N SER A 22 17.30 13.09 10.67
CA SER A 22 18.04 11.92 10.20
C SER A 22 18.12 11.80 8.67
N SER A 23 17.28 12.56 7.96
CA SER A 23 17.28 12.70 6.49
C SER A 23 18.60 13.24 5.92
N ALA A 24 19.49 13.75 6.77
CA ALA A 24 20.82 14.23 6.39
C ALA A 24 21.91 13.14 6.40
N GLN A 25 21.65 11.94 6.97
CA GLN A 25 22.65 10.88 7.03
C GLN A 25 22.47 9.87 5.89
N PRO A 26 23.43 9.76 4.95
CA PRO A 26 23.32 8.82 3.81
C PRO A 26 23.10 7.37 4.23
N ALA A 27 23.65 6.94 5.37
CA ALA A 27 23.49 5.58 5.88
C ALA A 27 22.04 5.27 6.29
N ALA A 28 21.34 6.23 6.91
CA ALA A 28 19.95 6.05 7.32
C ALA A 28 19.02 5.95 6.11
N VAL A 29 19.25 6.80 5.10
CA VAL A 29 18.49 6.77 3.84
C VAL A 29 18.70 5.44 3.13
N LEU A 30 19.94 4.95 3.01
CA LEU A 30 20.22 3.65 2.39
C LEU A 30 19.63 2.47 3.18
N GLY A 31 19.66 2.53 4.51
CA GLY A 31 19.06 1.51 5.38
C GLY A 31 17.56 1.38 5.18
N VAL A 32 16.83 2.49 5.29
CA VAL A 32 15.38 2.54 5.06
C VAL A 32 15.03 2.09 3.64
N LEU A 33 15.71 2.62 2.62
CA LEU A 33 15.46 2.22 1.23
C LEU A 33 15.71 0.72 1.01
N SER A 34 16.76 0.15 1.60
CA SER A 34 17.04 -1.27 1.55
C SER A 34 15.94 -2.10 2.20
N LEU A 35 15.47 -1.69 3.39
CA LEU A 35 14.35 -2.37 4.06
C LEU A 35 13.08 -2.32 3.23
N MET A 36 12.78 -1.19 2.58
CA MET A 36 11.60 -1.06 1.72
C MET A 36 11.68 -1.94 0.47
N ILE A 37 12.83 -1.94 -0.23
CA ILE A 37 13.04 -2.79 -1.41
C ILE A 37 12.87 -4.27 -1.03
N TRP A 38 13.54 -4.71 0.03
CA TRP A 38 13.50 -6.12 0.44
C TRP A 38 12.16 -6.52 1.06
N ALA A 39 11.47 -5.62 1.76
CA ALA A 39 10.09 -5.86 2.20
C ALA A 39 9.15 -6.06 1.01
N LEU A 40 9.24 -5.22 -0.03
CA LEU A 40 8.44 -5.39 -1.24
C LEU A 40 8.76 -6.71 -1.96
N VAL A 41 10.04 -7.06 -2.12
CA VAL A 41 10.45 -8.32 -2.74
C VAL A 41 9.94 -9.53 -1.94
N VAL A 42 10.18 -9.54 -0.63
CA VAL A 42 9.80 -10.68 0.22
C VAL A 42 8.29 -10.80 0.36
N ILE A 43 7.57 -9.70 0.56
CA ILE A 43 6.12 -9.73 0.78
C ILE A 43 5.40 -9.94 -0.56
N VAL A 44 5.61 -9.05 -1.53
CA VAL A 44 4.83 -9.03 -2.78
C VAL A 44 5.25 -10.14 -3.74
N SER A 45 6.55 -10.49 -3.78
CA SER A 45 7.01 -11.56 -4.68
C SER A 45 7.05 -12.90 -3.95
N ILE A 46 7.89 -13.05 -2.93
CA ILE A 46 8.16 -14.39 -2.35
C ILE A 46 6.94 -14.94 -1.60
N LYS A 47 6.42 -14.21 -0.62
CA LYS A 47 5.28 -14.65 0.21
C LYS A 47 4.03 -14.84 -0.65
N TYR A 48 3.71 -13.88 -1.51
CA TYR A 48 2.51 -13.97 -2.33
C TYR A 48 2.58 -15.11 -3.35
N LEU A 49 3.70 -15.31 -4.06
CA LEU A 49 3.84 -16.41 -5.02
C LEU A 49 3.90 -17.79 -4.35
N LEU A 50 4.59 -17.92 -3.21
CA LEU A 50 4.81 -19.22 -2.58
C LEU A 50 3.67 -19.67 -1.65
N LEU A 51 3.00 -18.74 -0.97
CA LEU A 51 1.93 -19.07 -0.03
C LEU A 51 0.57 -18.70 -0.59
N VAL A 52 0.37 -17.44 -0.95
CA VAL A 52 -0.97 -16.92 -1.28
C VAL A 52 -1.51 -17.52 -2.57
N LEU A 53 -0.69 -17.60 -3.62
CA LEU A 53 -1.11 -18.24 -4.88
C LEU A 53 -1.19 -19.77 -4.80
N ARG A 54 -0.57 -20.40 -3.79
CA ARG A 54 -0.69 -21.86 -3.57
C ARG A 54 -1.90 -22.23 -2.72
N ALA A 55 -2.35 -21.33 -1.86
CA ALA A 55 -3.58 -21.46 -1.10
C ALA A 55 -4.75 -20.91 -1.93
N ASP A 56 -5.01 -21.54 -3.07
CA ASP A 56 -6.19 -21.26 -3.91
C ASP A 56 -7.34 -22.19 -3.53
N ASN A 57 -8.57 -21.68 -3.69
CA ASN A 57 -9.77 -22.49 -3.74
C ASN A 57 -10.39 -22.38 -5.13
N GLU A 58 -10.17 -23.36 -6.01
CA GLU A 58 -10.72 -23.37 -7.37
C GLU A 58 -10.38 -22.09 -8.16
N GLY A 59 -9.20 -21.52 -7.93
CA GLY A 59 -8.75 -20.29 -8.58
C GLY A 59 -9.16 -18.98 -7.90
N GLU A 60 -9.92 -19.01 -6.80
CA GLU A 60 -10.14 -17.84 -5.92
C GLU A 60 -9.17 -17.87 -4.73
N GLY A 61 -8.27 -16.88 -4.66
CA GLY A 61 -7.34 -16.70 -3.56
C GLY A 61 -7.86 -15.72 -2.50
N GLY A 62 -7.38 -15.87 -1.26
CA GLY A 62 -7.57 -14.88 -0.20
C GLY A 62 -8.42 -15.35 0.98
N ILE A 63 -8.46 -14.51 2.02
CA ILE A 63 -9.10 -14.82 3.31
C ILE A 63 -10.58 -15.20 3.18
N LEU A 64 -11.31 -14.60 2.23
CA LEU A 64 -12.74 -14.87 2.02
C LEU A 64 -12.98 -16.21 1.31
N ALA A 65 -12.17 -16.55 0.31
CA ALA A 65 -12.23 -17.84 -0.39
C ALA A 65 -11.84 -19.00 0.55
N LEU A 66 -10.83 -18.79 1.40
CA LEU A 66 -10.40 -19.78 2.41
C LEU A 66 -11.42 -19.91 3.55
N MET A 67 -12.14 -18.85 3.94
CA MET A 67 -13.26 -18.96 4.88
C MET A 67 -14.43 -19.76 4.28
N ALA A 68 -14.76 -19.55 3.00
CA ALA A 68 -15.84 -20.26 2.33
C ALA A 68 -15.59 -21.78 2.28
N LEU A 69 -14.34 -22.21 2.06
CA LEU A 69 -13.93 -23.62 2.14
C LEU A 69 -14.16 -24.27 3.50
N VAL A 70 -13.89 -23.53 4.58
CA VAL A 70 -14.05 -24.01 5.97
C VAL A 70 -15.52 -24.02 6.41
N LEU A 71 -16.38 -23.28 5.70
CA LEU A 71 -17.82 -23.21 5.90
C LEU A 71 -18.60 -24.30 5.15
N GLY A 72 -17.92 -25.22 4.46
CA GLY A 72 -18.55 -26.30 3.69
C GLY A 72 -19.57 -27.17 4.45
N PRO A 73 -20.42 -27.92 3.73
CA PRO A 73 -21.67 -28.49 4.24
C PRO A 73 -21.51 -29.64 5.24
N ASP A 74 -20.40 -30.37 5.19
CA ASP A 74 -20.24 -31.63 5.93
C ASP A 74 -19.30 -31.51 7.13
N GLU A 75 -19.71 -32.19 8.20
CA GLU A 75 -19.02 -32.44 9.49
C GLU A 75 -19.07 -31.29 10.52
N THR A 76 -19.97 -31.49 11.48
CA THR A 76 -20.23 -30.67 12.66
C THR A 76 -19.16 -30.88 13.76
N GLY A 77 -18.66 -29.79 14.35
CA GLY A 77 -18.35 -29.79 15.79
C GLY A 77 -16.90 -29.91 16.29
N THR A 78 -15.85 -29.85 15.48
CA THR A 78 -14.47 -29.91 16.01
C THR A 78 -13.93 -28.56 16.50
N ARG A 79 -13.11 -28.56 17.57
CA ARG A 79 -12.44 -27.37 18.13
C ARG A 79 -11.61 -26.63 17.08
N GLY A 80 -11.03 -27.36 16.13
CA GLY A 80 -10.24 -26.82 15.02
C GLY A 80 -11.04 -25.89 14.10
N ARG A 81 -12.26 -26.27 13.71
CA ARG A 81 -13.13 -25.44 12.85
C ARG A 81 -13.48 -24.10 13.52
N ARG A 82 -13.78 -24.12 14.83
CA ARG A 82 -14.01 -22.88 15.60
C ARG A 82 -12.80 -21.96 15.58
N VAL A 83 -11.59 -22.50 15.79
CA VAL A 83 -10.35 -21.70 15.73
C VAL A 83 -10.17 -21.09 14.34
N ILE A 84 -10.35 -21.87 13.27
CA ILE A 84 -10.19 -21.37 11.90
C ILE A 84 -11.23 -20.29 11.58
N LEU A 85 -12.48 -20.45 12.02
CA LEU A 85 -13.53 -19.42 11.86
C LEU A 85 -13.18 -18.12 12.59
N TYR A 86 -12.69 -18.18 13.83
CA TYR A 86 -12.27 -16.97 14.55
C TYR A 86 -11.07 -16.29 13.90
N VAL A 87 -10.09 -17.07 13.42
CA VAL A 87 -8.93 -16.53 12.69
C VAL A 87 -9.35 -15.91 11.36
N GLY A 88 -10.27 -16.54 10.64
CA GLY A 88 -10.84 -16.02 9.39
C GLY A 88 -11.62 -14.72 9.61
N LEU A 89 -12.47 -14.67 10.65
CA LEU A 89 -13.23 -13.48 11.00
C LEU A 89 -12.30 -12.32 11.39
N LEU A 90 -11.26 -12.60 12.17
CA LEU A 90 -10.22 -11.63 12.51
C LEU A 90 -9.51 -11.11 11.24
N GLY A 91 -9.14 -12.02 10.34
CA GLY A 91 -8.52 -11.66 9.06
C GLY A 91 -9.42 -10.79 8.18
N ALA A 92 -10.71 -11.09 8.11
CA ALA A 92 -11.68 -10.28 7.37
C ALA A 92 -11.88 -8.90 8.01
N ALA A 93 -11.90 -8.82 9.34
CA ALA A 93 -11.97 -7.54 10.05
C ALA A 93 -10.74 -6.67 9.79
N LEU A 94 -9.55 -7.26 9.78
CA LEU A 94 -8.30 -6.57 9.43
C LEU A 94 -8.31 -6.08 7.98
N LEU A 95 -8.77 -6.91 7.04
CA LEU A 95 -8.90 -6.52 5.62
C LEU A 95 -9.91 -5.39 5.43
N TYR A 96 -11.03 -5.42 6.16
CA TYR A 96 -12.02 -4.36 6.11
C TYR A 96 -11.49 -3.06 6.72
N GLY A 97 -10.74 -3.16 7.82
CA GLY A 97 -10.03 -2.03 8.43
C GLY A 97 -9.04 -1.39 7.46
N ASP A 98 -8.20 -2.20 6.81
CA ASP A 98 -7.25 -1.75 5.78
C ASP A 98 -7.96 -1.03 4.62
N GLY A 99 -9.07 -1.60 4.14
CA GLY A 99 -9.89 -1.00 3.08
C GLY A 99 -10.47 0.38 3.43
N ILE A 100 -10.66 0.69 4.72
CA ILE A 100 -11.11 2.00 5.19
C ILE A 100 -9.93 2.96 5.42
N ILE A 101 -8.82 2.46 5.98
CA ILE A 101 -7.67 3.27 6.39
C ILE A 101 -6.89 3.77 5.17
N THR A 102 -6.64 2.92 4.18
CA THR A 102 -5.75 3.24 3.05
C THR A 102 -6.20 4.45 2.23
N PRO A 103 -7.49 4.60 1.84
CA PRO A 103 -7.96 5.80 1.15
C PRO A 103 -7.80 7.07 1.99
N ALA A 104 -8.03 6.98 3.31
CA ALA A 104 -7.93 8.11 4.22
C ALA A 104 -6.48 8.60 4.36
N ILE A 105 -5.54 7.68 4.62
CA ILE A 105 -4.11 8.00 4.71
C ILE A 105 -3.61 8.54 3.37
N SER A 106 -3.92 7.89 2.25
CA SER A 106 -3.43 8.32 0.94
C SER A 106 -3.86 9.75 0.57
N VAL A 107 -5.11 10.12 0.83
CA VAL A 107 -5.60 11.49 0.56
C VAL A 107 -5.01 12.49 1.55
N LEU A 108 -4.89 12.13 2.83
CA LEU A 108 -4.31 13.01 3.83
C LEU A 108 -2.82 13.29 3.55
N SER A 109 -2.04 12.27 3.22
CA SER A 109 -0.63 12.42 2.83
C SER A 109 -0.45 13.26 1.57
N ALA A 110 -1.42 13.22 0.63
CA ALA A 110 -1.43 14.12 -0.51
C ALA A 110 -1.71 15.58 -0.10
N MET A 111 -2.57 15.81 0.90
CA MET A 111 -2.82 17.15 1.44
C MET A 111 -1.63 17.70 2.23
N GLU A 112 -0.87 16.87 2.95
CA GLU A 112 0.37 17.32 3.59
C GLU A 112 1.43 17.80 2.57
N GLY A 113 1.38 17.29 1.33
CA GLY A 113 2.20 17.81 0.24
C GLY A 113 1.83 19.25 -0.13
N LEU A 114 0.55 19.63 0.05
CA LEU A 114 0.07 20.99 -0.18
C LEU A 114 0.61 21.97 0.86
N ASP A 115 0.78 21.54 2.12
CA ASP A 115 1.32 22.40 3.21
C ASP A 115 2.73 22.91 2.91
N VAL A 116 3.51 22.17 2.13
CA VAL A 116 4.86 22.56 1.68
C VAL A 116 4.81 23.69 0.66
N VAL A 117 3.78 23.73 -0.18
CA VAL A 117 3.65 24.69 -1.30
C VAL A 117 2.77 25.88 -0.94
N ALA A 118 1.75 25.68 -0.11
CA ALA A 118 0.78 26.69 0.27
C ALA A 118 0.38 26.53 1.77
N PRO A 119 1.21 27.04 2.70
CA PRO A 119 1.00 26.88 4.14
C PRO A 119 -0.32 27.48 4.66
N ASP A 120 -0.82 28.52 3.99
CA ASP A 120 -2.08 29.18 4.34
C ASP A 120 -3.31 28.26 4.19
N LEU A 121 -3.20 27.19 3.37
CA LEU A 121 -4.24 26.18 3.20
C LEU A 121 -4.14 24.99 4.18
N ALA A 122 -3.14 24.96 5.07
CA ALA A 122 -2.93 23.82 5.97
C ALA A 122 -4.12 23.57 6.92
N SER A 123 -4.78 24.64 7.36
CA SER A 123 -6.01 24.53 8.17
C SER A 123 -7.19 23.89 7.43
N LEU A 124 -7.15 23.88 6.09
CA LEU A 124 -8.17 23.30 5.21
C LEU A 124 -7.82 21.89 4.74
N ALA A 125 -6.65 21.34 5.09
CA ALA A 125 -6.21 20.01 4.65
C ALA A 125 -7.21 18.90 5.01
N VAL A 126 -7.64 18.84 6.28
CA VAL A 126 -8.59 17.81 6.75
C VAL A 126 -9.99 18.00 6.14
N PRO A 127 -10.61 19.20 6.14
CA PRO A 127 -11.88 19.43 5.45
C PRO A 127 -11.84 19.11 3.95
N LEU A 128 -10.75 19.45 3.27
CA LEU A 128 -10.57 19.20 1.84
C LEU A 128 -10.40 17.70 1.55
N ALA A 129 -9.62 16.99 2.36
CA ALA A 129 -9.49 15.53 2.26
C ALA A 129 -10.86 14.85 2.41
N ALA A 130 -11.66 15.26 3.40
CA ALA A 130 -13.01 14.75 3.60
C ALA A 130 -13.92 15.05 2.39
N ALA A 131 -13.87 16.27 1.85
CA ALA A 131 -14.64 16.64 0.66
C ALA A 131 -14.23 15.82 -0.58
N ILE A 132 -12.94 15.58 -0.78
CA ILE A 132 -12.40 14.74 -1.85
C ILE A 132 -12.91 13.31 -1.70
N LEU A 133 -12.80 12.72 -0.51
CA LEU A 133 -13.28 11.35 -0.25
C LEU A 133 -14.78 11.24 -0.50
N ILE A 134 -15.59 12.15 0.04
CA ILE A 134 -17.04 12.17 -0.19
C ILE A 134 -17.33 12.26 -1.68
N GLY A 135 -16.68 13.17 -2.41
CA GLY A 135 -16.83 13.31 -3.85
C GLY A 135 -16.48 12.03 -4.61
N LEU A 136 -15.35 11.41 -4.30
CA LEU A 136 -14.90 10.16 -4.93
C LEU A 136 -15.87 9.01 -4.65
N PHE A 137 -16.35 8.84 -3.41
CA PHE A 137 -17.31 7.81 -3.05
C PHE A 137 -18.69 8.04 -3.65
N LEU A 138 -19.15 9.30 -3.77
CA LEU A 138 -20.39 9.62 -4.48
C LEU A 138 -20.33 9.26 -5.97
N LEU A 139 -19.16 9.42 -6.60
CA LEU A 139 -18.96 9.01 -7.98
C LEU A 139 -18.95 7.48 -8.16
N GLN A 140 -18.61 6.70 -7.14
CA GLN A 140 -18.62 5.23 -7.18
C GLN A 140 -20.02 4.64 -7.37
N VAL A 141 -21.08 5.39 -7.01
CA VAL A 141 -22.48 4.99 -7.24
C VAL A 141 -22.78 4.77 -8.73
N ARG A 142 -22.02 5.40 -9.64
CA ARG A 142 -22.16 5.23 -11.11
C ARG A 142 -21.44 3.99 -11.67
N GLY A 143 -20.90 3.14 -10.81
CA GLY A 143 -20.22 1.90 -11.17
C GLY A 143 -18.69 2.05 -11.28
N THR A 144 -17.99 1.03 -10.80
CA THR A 144 -16.51 0.98 -10.73
C THR A 144 -15.83 1.02 -12.10
N GLY A 145 -16.50 0.51 -13.15
CA GLY A 145 -15.97 0.49 -14.51
C GLY A 145 -15.81 1.87 -15.14
N SER A 146 -16.66 2.84 -14.82
CA SER A 146 -16.51 4.22 -15.30
C SER A 146 -15.34 4.94 -14.66
N ILE A 147 -15.11 4.72 -13.36
CA ILE A 147 -13.97 5.27 -12.64
C ILE A 147 -12.66 4.67 -13.16
N GLY A 148 -12.64 3.35 -13.40
CA GLY A 148 -11.47 2.65 -13.93
C GLY A 148 -10.96 3.21 -15.27
N ARG A 149 -11.87 3.67 -16.15
CA ARG A 149 -11.50 4.28 -17.44
C ARG A 149 -10.78 5.62 -17.30
N VAL A 150 -11.11 6.40 -16.27
CA VAL A 150 -10.43 7.69 -15.99
C VAL A 150 -9.15 7.46 -15.20
N PHE A 151 -9.17 6.52 -14.25
CA PHE A 151 -8.01 6.21 -13.42
C PHE A 151 -6.84 5.62 -14.22
N GLY A 152 -7.11 4.80 -15.26
CA GLY A 152 -6.05 4.19 -16.06
C GLY A 152 -5.06 5.21 -16.66
N PRO A 153 -5.53 6.19 -17.45
CA PRO A 153 -4.67 7.26 -17.98
C PRO A 153 -3.97 8.08 -16.90
N VAL A 154 -4.66 8.41 -15.80
CA VAL A 154 -4.06 9.16 -14.68
C VAL A 154 -2.92 8.38 -14.04
N MET A 155 -3.11 7.08 -13.80
CA MET A 155 -2.07 6.20 -13.26
C MET A 155 -0.88 6.08 -14.21
N LEU A 156 -1.11 6.05 -15.53
CA LEU A 156 -0.04 6.01 -16.51
C LEU A 156 0.81 7.29 -16.46
N VAL A 157 0.16 8.46 -16.42
CA VAL A 157 0.85 9.75 -16.25
C VAL A 157 1.64 9.76 -14.93
N TRP A 158 1.03 9.31 -13.84
CA TRP A 158 1.66 9.23 -12.52
C TRP A 158 2.91 8.35 -12.53
N PHE A 159 2.82 7.11 -13.01
CA PHE A 159 3.96 6.20 -13.05
C PHE A 159 5.04 6.66 -14.01
N THR A 160 4.67 7.27 -15.14
CA THR A 160 5.64 7.85 -16.08
C THR A 160 6.39 9.00 -15.41
N MET A 161 5.69 9.87 -14.68
CA MET A 161 6.31 10.95 -13.93
C MET A 161 7.28 10.41 -12.86
N LEU A 162 6.87 9.41 -12.08
CA LEU A 162 7.76 8.77 -11.10
C LEU A 162 8.98 8.12 -11.75
N ALA A 163 8.80 7.46 -12.90
CA ALA A 163 9.91 6.83 -13.62
C ALA A 163 10.93 7.87 -14.12
N VAL A 164 10.47 8.98 -14.70
CA VAL A 164 11.33 10.06 -15.19
C VAL A 164 12.05 10.75 -14.03
N LEU A 165 11.33 11.17 -12.99
CA LEU A 165 11.92 11.84 -11.83
C LEU A 165 12.88 10.92 -11.07
N GLY A 166 12.52 9.64 -10.93
CA GLY A 166 13.37 8.62 -10.33
C GLY A 166 14.66 8.41 -11.13
N ALA A 167 14.57 8.30 -12.46
CA ALA A 167 15.75 8.17 -13.31
C ALA A 167 16.70 9.37 -13.21
N VAL A 168 16.16 10.60 -13.25
CA VAL A 168 16.95 11.83 -13.08
C VAL A 168 17.64 11.86 -11.71
N SER A 169 16.93 11.44 -10.66
CA SER A 169 17.47 11.38 -9.29
C SER A 169 18.57 10.32 -9.16
N ILE A 170 18.42 9.15 -9.79
CA ILE A 170 19.43 8.08 -9.79
C ILE A 170 20.70 8.54 -10.52
N VAL A 171 20.57 9.25 -11.64
CA VAL A 171 21.74 9.80 -12.35
C VAL A 171 22.49 10.81 -11.47
N SER A 172 21.75 11.61 -10.69
CA SER A 172 22.33 12.61 -9.80
C SER A 172 22.97 12.00 -8.54
N ALA A 173 22.47 10.85 -8.07
CA ALA A 173 22.98 10.14 -6.89
C ALA A 173 23.03 8.62 -7.13
N PRO A 174 24.01 8.10 -7.90
CA PRO A 174 24.10 6.67 -8.22
C PRO A 174 24.30 5.78 -6.99
N ALA A 175 24.83 6.35 -5.91
CA ALA A 175 25.03 5.66 -4.63
C ALA A 175 23.73 5.10 -4.04
N VAL A 176 22.55 5.64 -4.42
CA VAL A 176 21.24 5.13 -3.99
C VAL A 176 21.03 3.67 -4.41
N LEU A 177 21.66 3.23 -5.50
CA LEU A 177 21.60 1.84 -5.95
C LEU A 177 22.24 0.85 -4.95
N ALA A 178 23.07 1.33 -4.01
CA ALA A 178 23.57 0.50 -2.92
C ALA A 178 22.44 -0.04 -2.03
N ALA A 179 21.26 0.61 -2.00
CA ALA A 179 20.09 0.14 -1.27
C ALA A 179 19.57 -1.24 -1.73
N PHE A 180 19.95 -1.72 -2.92
CA PHE A 180 19.63 -3.10 -3.31
C PHE A 180 20.37 -4.16 -2.46
N ASN A 181 21.49 -3.80 -1.83
CA ASN A 181 22.20 -4.71 -0.96
C ASN A 181 21.51 -4.78 0.43
N PRO A 182 20.97 -5.96 0.83
CA PRO A 182 20.23 -6.11 2.08
C PRO A 182 21.08 -5.84 3.33
N ALA A 183 22.41 -5.87 3.22
CA ALA A 183 23.31 -5.56 4.33
C ALA A 183 23.06 -4.15 4.90
N HIS A 184 22.66 -3.19 4.05
CA HIS A 184 22.32 -1.84 4.53
C HIS A 184 21.07 -1.83 5.41
N GLY A 185 20.05 -2.63 5.09
CA GLY A 185 18.85 -2.75 5.92
C GLY A 185 19.07 -3.55 7.20
N VAL A 186 19.94 -4.57 7.20
CA VAL A 186 20.26 -5.38 8.39
C VAL A 186 21.16 -4.64 9.38
N ALA A 187 22.03 -3.77 8.88
CA ALA A 187 22.94 -2.97 9.70
C ALA A 187 22.33 -1.64 10.20
N TYR A 188 21.11 -1.31 9.76
CA TYR A 188 20.34 -0.13 10.14
C TYR A 188 19.52 -0.39 11.42
#